data_AF-A0A535LRN7-F1
#
_entry.id   AF-A0A535LRN7-F1
#
_cell.length_a   1.000
_cell.length_b   1.000
_cell.length_c   1.000
_cell.angle_alpha   90.00
_cell.angle_beta   90.00
_cell.angle_gamma   90.00
#
_symmetry.space_group_name_H-M   'P 1'
#
loop_
_entity.id
_entity.type
_entity.pdbx_description
1 polymer ?
#
loop_
_entity_poly.entity_id
_entity_poly.type
_entity_poly.pdbx_seq_one_letter_code
_entity_poly.pdbx_strand_id
1 'polypeptide(L)'
;MAARPLRRSYLLSTLRPVLVALLVASAMLNLAVYLTYVDTSFGHNDFRLYYAGAEVGLRYGWSHIYDVKLHQVAVAALQPVGPWYALLTPAPITWVVAPLTALGYPAAYWVWVVLSAVILAAAAFYARPRQLPLGLYLLWWAALGPLWFSAYEGQVTILAVAGVLAGWRMLESRRDFLGGAILAVALFKPYLVLLLPLALLISGRTRALLGFTAVALVAAVGMLLTLHPDGIQSYVATLLGPQAPGDTAKTLGSIVGNGPAVLAVRILVVFAVIAIA
;
A
#
# COMPACT_ATOMS: atom_id res chain seq x y z
N MET A 1 6.28 50.15 -20.25
CA MET A 1 7.05 49.02 -20.83
C MET A 1 7.07 47.87 -19.82
N ALA A 2 6.23 46.85 -20.02
CA ALA A 2 6.21 45.66 -19.17
C ALA A 2 7.23 44.63 -19.69
N ALA A 3 8.15 44.19 -18.83
CA ALA A 3 9.17 43.21 -19.16
C ALA A 3 8.55 41.82 -19.41
N ARG A 4 8.89 41.24 -20.57
CA ARG A 4 8.35 40.00 -21.13
C ARG A 4 8.69 38.75 -20.30
N PRO A 5 7.74 37.79 -20.09
CA PRO A 5 7.97 36.52 -19.40
C PRO A 5 8.71 35.45 -20.25
N LEU A 6 9.47 35.84 -21.27
CA LEU A 6 10.01 34.93 -22.30
C LEU A 6 11.12 33.97 -21.84
N ARG A 7 11.80 34.24 -20.71
CA ARG A 7 12.93 33.41 -20.25
C ARG A 7 12.49 32.05 -19.67
N ARG A 8 11.34 31.99 -19.02
CA ARG A 8 10.89 30.76 -18.31
C ARG A 8 10.37 29.70 -19.28
N SER A 9 9.71 30.11 -20.37
CA SER A 9 9.20 29.19 -21.40
C SER A 9 10.32 28.55 -22.23
N TYR A 10 11.39 29.31 -22.54
CA TYR A 10 12.55 28.81 -23.27
C TYR A 10 13.33 27.75 -22.49
N LEU A 11 13.64 28.03 -21.21
CA LEU A 11 14.31 27.08 -20.32
C LEU A 11 13.53 25.75 -20.19
N LEU A 12 12.20 25.82 -20.04
CA LEU A 12 11.36 24.63 -19.96
C LEU A 12 11.33 23.84 -21.28
N SER A 13 11.36 24.51 -22.44
CA SER A 13 11.41 23.82 -23.75
C SER A 13 12.74 23.10 -23.98
N THR A 14 13.86 23.67 -23.53
CA THR A 14 15.19 23.06 -23.68
C THR A 14 15.40 21.90 -22.71
N LEU A 15 14.84 21.99 -21.50
CA LEU A 15 14.97 20.94 -20.48
C LEU A 15 14.02 19.76 -20.70
N ARG A 16 12.90 19.95 -21.40
CA ARG A 16 11.90 18.91 -21.64
C ARG A 16 12.47 17.58 -22.21
N PRO A 17 13.29 17.55 -23.27
CA PRO A 17 13.85 16.30 -23.78
C PRO A 17 14.74 15.60 -22.75
N VAL A 18 15.53 16.36 -21.99
CA VAL A 18 16.38 15.82 -20.91
C VAL A 18 15.53 15.20 -19.81
N LEU A 19 14.47 15.88 -19.37
CA LEU A 19 13.54 15.37 -18.36
C LEU A 19 12.82 14.10 -18.82
N VAL A 20 12.39 14.05 -20.09
CA VAL A 20 11.78 12.84 -20.66
C VAL A 20 12.79 11.69 -20.71
N ALA A 21 14.03 11.96 -21.14
CA ALA A 21 15.09 10.94 -21.16
C ALA A 21 15.39 10.41 -19.75
N LEU A 22 15.41 11.28 -18.73
CA LEU A 22 15.56 10.87 -17.33
C LEU A 22 14.39 9.99 -16.85
N LEU A 23 13.15 10.32 -17.22
CA LEU A 23 11.99 9.49 -16.88
C LEU A 23 12.05 8.12 -17.56
N VAL A 24 12.46 8.06 -18.83
CA VAL A 24 12.65 6.78 -19.56
C VAL A 24 13.75 5.96 -18.91
N ALA A 25 14.91 6.55 -18.63
CA ALA A 25 16.02 5.88 -17.95
C ALA A 25 15.59 5.34 -16.57
N SER A 26 14.85 6.15 -15.80
CA SER A 26 14.30 5.73 -14.50
C SER A 26 13.32 4.59 -14.64
N ALA A 27 12.39 4.64 -15.61
CA ALA A 27 11.44 3.56 -15.86
C ALA A 27 12.12 2.25 -16.25
N MET A 28 13.14 2.31 -17.13
CA MET A 28 13.93 1.14 -17.52
C MET A 28 14.73 0.57 -16.35
N LEU A 29 15.34 1.44 -15.54
CA LEU A 29 16.06 1.02 -14.34
C LEU A 29 15.13 0.35 -13.33
N ASN A 30 13.95 0.91 -13.07
CA ASN A 30 12.98 0.33 -12.17
C ASN A 30 12.50 -1.04 -12.65
N LEU A 31 12.25 -1.20 -13.95
CA LEU A 31 11.90 -2.50 -14.55
C LEU A 31 13.04 -3.50 -14.38
N ALA A 32 14.29 -3.10 -14.66
CA ALA A 32 15.45 -3.98 -14.47
C ALA A 32 15.59 -4.43 -13.01
N VAL A 33 15.49 -3.48 -12.06
CA VAL A 33 15.53 -3.76 -10.61
C VAL A 33 14.40 -4.71 -10.23
N TYR A 34 13.16 -4.46 -10.68
CA TYR A 34 12.02 -5.34 -10.44
C TYR A 34 12.28 -6.76 -10.93
N LEU A 35 12.75 -6.92 -12.17
CA LEU A 35 13.06 -8.23 -12.75
C LEU A 35 14.16 -8.94 -11.96
N THR A 36 15.20 -8.22 -11.53
CA THR A 36 16.26 -8.79 -10.68
C THR A 36 15.71 -9.27 -9.33
N TYR A 37 14.81 -8.52 -8.68
CA TYR A 37 14.20 -8.94 -7.42
C TYR A 37 13.29 -10.16 -7.61
N VAL A 38 12.47 -10.17 -8.66
CA VAL A 38 11.63 -11.32 -9.01
C VAL A 38 12.47 -12.57 -9.24
N ASP A 39 13.58 -12.46 -9.96
CA ASP A 39 14.46 -13.59 -10.28
C ASP A 39 15.22 -14.10 -9.05
N THR A 40 15.88 -13.20 -8.31
CA THR A 40 16.80 -13.57 -7.24
C THR A 40 16.13 -13.78 -5.88
N SER A 41 14.95 -13.22 -5.67
CA SER A 41 14.34 -13.07 -4.35
C SER A 41 12.84 -13.40 -4.33
N PHE A 42 12.29 -14.13 -5.31
CA PHE A 42 10.85 -14.42 -5.41
C PHE A 42 10.18 -14.82 -4.08
N GLY A 43 10.82 -15.66 -3.26
CA GLY A 43 10.29 -16.09 -1.95
C GLY A 43 10.20 -14.99 -0.88
N HIS A 44 10.78 -13.81 -1.08
CA HIS A 44 10.96 -12.78 -0.06
C HIS A 44 9.91 -11.66 -0.09
N ASN A 45 8.87 -11.78 -0.93
CA ASN A 45 7.82 -10.76 -1.06
C ASN A 45 6.76 -10.83 0.05
N ASP A 46 6.23 -9.68 0.48
CA ASP A 46 5.22 -9.61 1.54
C ASP A 46 3.92 -10.37 1.24
N PHE A 47 3.56 -10.59 -0.03
CA PHE A 47 2.38 -11.38 -0.39
C PHE A 47 2.42 -12.80 0.20
N ARG A 48 3.61 -13.37 0.41
CA ARG A 48 3.78 -14.65 1.11
C ARG A 48 3.14 -14.65 2.51
N LEU A 49 3.15 -13.52 3.21
CA LEU A 49 2.60 -13.38 4.55
C LEU A 49 1.06 -13.38 4.49
N TYR A 50 0.48 -12.73 3.48
CA TYR A 50 -0.98 -12.75 3.28
C TYR A 50 -1.46 -14.14 2.87
N TYR A 51 -0.70 -14.81 2.01
CA TYR A 51 -0.95 -16.18 1.57
C TYR A 51 -0.88 -17.15 2.75
N ALA A 52 0.20 -17.12 3.54
CA ALA A 52 0.36 -17.97 4.71
C ALA A 52 -0.72 -17.71 5.77
N GLY A 53 -1.06 -16.44 6.02
CA GLY A 53 -2.18 -16.09 6.90
C GLY A 53 -3.53 -16.65 6.41
N ALA A 54 -3.77 -16.64 5.10
CA ALA A 54 -4.96 -17.24 4.51
C ALA A 54 -4.98 -18.77 4.65
N GLU A 55 -3.85 -19.45 4.42
CA GLU A 55 -3.71 -20.90 4.67
C GLU A 55 -3.98 -21.25 6.14
N VAL A 56 -3.46 -20.46 7.09
CA VAL A 56 -3.74 -20.66 8.52
C VAL A 56 -5.23 -20.49 8.80
N GLY A 57 -5.85 -19.43 8.27
CA GLY A 57 -7.28 -19.16 8.44
C GLY A 57 -8.17 -20.27 7.90
N LEU A 58 -7.83 -20.83 6.74
CA LEU A 58 -8.57 -21.92 6.11
C LEU A 58 -8.40 -23.27 6.84
N ARG A 59 -7.21 -23.57 7.37
CA ARG A 59 -6.90 -24.87 7.98
C ARG A 59 -7.23 -24.94 9.47
N TYR A 60 -7.00 -23.86 10.20
CA TYR A 60 -7.09 -23.83 11.67
C TYR A 60 -8.19 -22.88 12.16
N GLY A 61 -8.79 -22.08 11.28
CA GLY A 61 -9.80 -21.08 11.61
C GLY A 61 -9.23 -19.67 11.66
N TRP A 62 -10.07 -18.69 11.32
CA TRP A 62 -9.68 -17.28 11.17
C TRP A 62 -9.19 -16.64 12.48
N SER A 63 -9.58 -17.16 13.65
CA SER A 63 -9.07 -16.74 14.96
C SER A 63 -7.57 -17.00 15.14
N HIS A 64 -6.98 -17.87 14.34
CA HIS A 64 -5.58 -18.29 14.45
C HIS A 64 -4.63 -17.59 13.47
N ILE A 65 -5.09 -16.68 12.61
CA ILE A 65 -4.23 -16.05 11.58
C ILE A 65 -3.05 -15.25 12.17
N TYR A 66 -3.16 -14.82 13.43
CA TYR A 66 -2.12 -14.09 14.16
C TYR A 66 -1.36 -14.99 15.15
N ASP A 67 -1.60 -16.31 15.14
CA ASP A 67 -0.75 -17.25 15.86
C ASP A 67 0.63 -17.31 15.18
N VAL A 68 1.64 -16.82 15.89
CA VAL A 68 3.01 -16.72 15.39
C VAL A 68 3.57 -18.06 14.94
N LYS A 69 3.31 -19.15 15.68
CA LYS A 69 3.88 -20.46 15.38
C LYS A 69 3.23 -21.06 14.14
N LEU A 70 1.90 -20.99 14.05
CA LEU A 70 1.17 -21.47 12.87
C LEU A 70 1.57 -20.67 11.62
N HIS A 71 1.72 -19.35 11.75
CA HIS A 71 2.16 -18.50 10.64
C HIS A 71 3.60 -18.81 10.21
N GLN A 72 4.52 -19.06 11.15
CA GLN A 72 5.89 -19.47 10.84
C GLN A 72 5.95 -20.78 10.07
N VAL A 73 5.19 -21.79 10.52
CA VAL A 73 5.10 -23.08 9.85
C VAL A 73 4.50 -22.92 8.44
N ALA A 74 3.45 -22.11 8.30
CA ALA A 74 2.82 -21.86 7.01
C ALA A 74 3.77 -21.16 6.01
N VAL A 75 4.53 -20.14 6.45
CA VAL A 75 5.53 -19.47 5.61
C VAL A 75 6.68 -20.42 5.22
N ALA A 76 7.18 -21.21 6.18
CA ALA A 76 8.27 -22.17 5.92
C ALA A 76 7.87 -23.29 4.94
N ALA A 77 6.58 -23.60 4.83
CA ALA A 77 6.06 -24.59 3.90
C ALA A 77 5.92 -24.07 2.45
N LEU A 78 6.02 -22.76 2.21
CA LEU A 78 5.88 -22.18 0.87
C LEU A 78 7.09 -22.53 -0.01
N GLN A 79 6.83 -22.66 -1.32
CA GLN A 79 7.87 -22.86 -2.33
C GLN A 79 7.70 -21.82 -3.45
N PRO A 80 8.75 -21.01 -3.74
CA PRO A 80 10.05 -20.94 -3.05
C PRO A 80 9.94 -20.47 -1.58
N VAL A 81 10.86 -20.96 -0.74
CA VAL A 81 10.94 -20.58 0.68
C VAL A 81 11.36 -19.12 0.82
N GLY A 82 10.81 -18.45 1.84
CA GLY A 82 11.17 -17.09 2.22
C GLY A 82 11.32 -16.93 3.74
N PRO A 83 11.92 -15.82 4.19
CA PRO A 83 12.01 -15.51 5.61
C PRO A 83 10.63 -15.20 6.18
N TRP A 84 10.43 -15.48 7.46
CA TRP A 84 9.19 -15.11 8.14
C TRP A 84 9.30 -13.70 8.76
N TYR A 85 8.22 -12.93 8.60
CA TYR A 85 7.95 -11.70 9.36
C TYR A 85 6.53 -11.80 9.94
N ALA A 86 6.26 -11.02 11.00
CA ALA A 86 4.94 -10.97 11.60
C ALA A 86 3.90 -10.45 10.60
N LEU A 87 2.74 -11.10 10.51
CA LEU A 87 1.60 -10.59 9.77
C LEU A 87 0.97 -9.43 10.56
N LEU A 88 1.27 -8.19 10.17
CA LEU A 88 0.75 -6.98 10.82
C LEU A 88 -0.45 -6.36 10.10
N THR A 89 -0.77 -6.85 8.92
CA THR A 89 -1.86 -6.35 8.09
C THR A 89 -3.21 -6.80 8.65
N PRO A 90 -4.27 -5.97 8.55
CA PRO A 90 -5.61 -6.35 9.01
C PRO A 90 -6.15 -7.59 8.30
N ALA A 91 -6.88 -8.43 9.05
CA ALA A 91 -7.44 -9.71 8.59
C ALA A 91 -8.20 -9.67 7.24
N PRO A 92 -8.93 -8.60 6.87
CA PRO A 92 -9.67 -8.58 5.60
C PRO A 92 -8.80 -8.88 4.37
N ILE A 93 -7.50 -8.59 4.40
CA ILE A 93 -6.63 -8.94 3.27
C ILE A 93 -6.50 -10.45 3.08
N THR A 94 -6.42 -11.22 4.17
CA THR A 94 -6.24 -12.67 4.09
C THR A 94 -7.50 -13.35 3.59
N TRP A 95 -8.69 -12.78 3.84
CA TRP A 95 -9.95 -13.24 3.24
C TRP A 95 -9.96 -13.05 1.72
N VAL A 96 -9.45 -11.93 1.22
CA VAL A 96 -9.34 -11.66 -0.22
C VAL A 96 -8.32 -12.58 -0.88
N VAL A 97 -7.23 -12.91 -0.18
CA VAL A 97 -6.19 -13.83 -0.67
C VAL A 97 -6.60 -15.30 -0.57
N ALA A 98 -7.51 -15.66 0.35
CA ALA A 98 -7.99 -17.02 0.56
C ALA A 98 -8.38 -17.80 -0.71
N PRO A 99 -9.20 -17.28 -1.63
CA PRO A 99 -9.51 -18.02 -2.86
C PRO A 99 -8.29 -18.28 -3.75
N LEU A 100 -7.23 -17.46 -3.65
CA LEU A 100 -6.02 -17.62 -4.45
C LEU A 100 -5.13 -18.76 -3.94
N THR A 101 -5.30 -19.22 -2.70
CA THR A 101 -4.49 -20.32 -2.15
C THR A 101 -4.70 -21.64 -2.89
N ALA A 102 -5.85 -21.81 -3.54
CA ALA A 102 -6.12 -22.95 -4.43
C ALA A 102 -5.14 -23.05 -5.62
N LEU A 103 -4.46 -21.96 -5.98
CA LEU A 103 -3.52 -21.92 -7.12
C LEU A 103 -2.09 -22.31 -6.75
N GLY A 104 -1.77 -22.40 -5.45
CA GLY A 104 -0.39 -22.46 -4.96
C GLY A 104 0.29 -21.07 -4.99
N TYR A 105 1.32 -20.92 -4.16
CA TYR A 105 1.93 -19.62 -3.87
C TYR A 105 2.42 -18.83 -5.10
N PRO A 106 3.20 -19.40 -6.05
CA PRO A 106 3.69 -18.62 -7.18
C PRO A 106 2.59 -18.11 -8.12
N ALA A 107 1.60 -18.95 -8.41
CA ALA A 107 0.48 -18.58 -9.28
C ALA A 107 -0.44 -17.56 -8.59
N ALA A 108 -0.71 -17.75 -7.30
CA ALA A 108 -1.46 -16.80 -6.49
C ALA A 108 -0.80 -15.42 -6.46
N TYR A 109 0.52 -15.36 -6.31
CA TYR A 109 1.30 -14.11 -6.36
C TYR A 109 1.11 -13.39 -7.69
N TRP A 110 1.27 -14.09 -8.82
CA TRP A 110 1.14 -13.44 -10.13
C TRP A 110 -0.28 -12.96 -10.41
N VAL A 111 -1.29 -13.74 -10.03
CA VAL A 111 -2.69 -13.30 -10.11
C VAL A 111 -2.90 -12.05 -9.26
N TRP A 112 -2.40 -12.03 -8.03
CA TRP A 112 -2.49 -10.88 -7.15
C TRP A 112 -1.84 -9.62 -7.73
N VAL A 113 -0.61 -9.73 -8.22
CA VAL A 113 0.14 -8.61 -8.80
C VAL A 113 -0.55 -8.08 -10.05
N VAL A 114 -0.98 -8.95 -10.96
CA VAL A 114 -1.69 -8.55 -12.19
C VAL A 114 -3.01 -7.87 -11.87
N LEU A 115 -3.82 -8.44 -10.97
CA LEU A 115 -5.09 -7.83 -10.55
C LEU A 115 -4.87 -6.46 -9.91
N SER A 116 -3.89 -6.35 -9.01
CA SER A 116 -3.54 -5.08 -8.36
C SER A 116 -3.08 -4.03 -9.36
N ALA A 117 -2.25 -4.42 -10.34
CA ALA A 117 -1.78 -3.55 -11.40
C ALA A 117 -2.92 -3.09 -12.32
N VAL A 118 -3.86 -3.98 -12.68
CA VAL A 118 -5.04 -3.63 -13.48
C VAL A 118 -5.95 -2.66 -12.72
N ILE A 119 -6.20 -2.91 -11.44
CA ILE A 119 -7.00 -2.01 -10.57
C ILE A 119 -6.35 -0.64 -10.49
N LEU A 120 -5.04 -0.57 -10.27
CA LEU A 120 -4.31 0.69 -10.24
C LEU A 120 -4.34 1.40 -11.59
N ALA A 121 -4.10 0.69 -12.69
CA ALA A 121 -4.14 1.26 -14.04
C ALA A 121 -5.52 1.86 -14.35
N ALA A 122 -6.60 1.15 -13.99
CA ALA A 122 -7.96 1.65 -14.14
C ALA A 122 -8.21 2.90 -13.29
N ALA A 123 -7.79 2.89 -12.01
CA ALA A 123 -7.94 4.04 -11.12
C ALA A 123 -7.11 5.26 -11.59
N ALA A 124 -5.86 5.05 -12.00
CA ALA A 124 -4.97 6.08 -12.51
C ALA A 124 -5.51 6.67 -13.83
N PHE A 125 -6.00 5.82 -14.74
CA PHE A 125 -6.64 6.29 -15.97
C PHE A 125 -7.92 7.09 -15.69
N TYR A 126 -8.76 6.62 -14.76
CA TYR A 126 -9.98 7.32 -14.34
C TYR A 126 -9.68 8.68 -13.70
N ALA A 127 -8.63 8.76 -12.88
CA ALA A 127 -8.19 9.97 -12.19
C ALA A 127 -7.24 10.86 -13.00
N ARG A 128 -6.87 10.47 -14.24
CA ARG A 128 -5.88 11.18 -15.06
C ARG A 128 -6.30 12.63 -15.36
N PRO A 129 -5.40 13.61 -15.18
CA PRO A 129 -5.59 14.97 -15.70
C PRO A 129 -5.66 14.96 -17.23
N ARG A 130 -6.78 15.42 -17.81
CA ARG A 130 -7.04 15.33 -19.26
C ARG A 130 -6.05 16.13 -20.11
N GLN A 131 -5.48 17.19 -19.54
CA GLN A 131 -4.51 18.06 -20.18
C GLN A 131 -3.11 17.44 -20.35
N LEU A 132 -2.76 16.37 -19.62
CA LEU A 132 -1.45 15.74 -19.72
C LEU A 132 -1.46 14.66 -20.81
N PRO A 133 -0.50 14.61 -21.75
CA PRO A 133 -0.43 13.51 -22.72
C PRO A 133 -0.40 12.14 -22.05
N LEU A 134 -1.16 11.17 -22.57
CA LEU A 134 -1.27 9.83 -21.96
C LEU A 134 0.09 9.15 -21.82
N GLY A 135 0.93 9.22 -22.86
CA GLY A 135 2.27 8.63 -22.83
C GLY A 135 3.15 9.21 -21.72
N LEU A 136 3.11 10.53 -21.51
CA LEU A 136 3.86 11.18 -20.43
C LEU A 136 3.32 10.77 -19.05
N TYR A 137 1.99 10.69 -18.90
CA TYR A 137 1.36 10.26 -17.65
C TYR A 137 1.75 8.82 -17.28
N LEU A 138 1.72 7.89 -18.24
CA LEU A 138 2.14 6.51 -18.03
C LEU A 138 3.64 6.40 -17.75
N LEU A 139 4.46 7.19 -18.45
CA LEU A 139 5.89 7.24 -18.22
C LEU A 139 6.23 7.73 -16.81
N TRP A 140 5.49 8.72 -16.30
CA TRP A 140 5.63 9.17 -14.91
C TRP A 140 5.37 8.02 -13.92
N TRP A 141 4.27 7.27 -14.09
CA TRP A 141 3.99 6.10 -13.25
C TRP A 141 5.09 5.03 -13.35
N ALA A 142 5.56 4.74 -14.56
CA ALA A 142 6.64 3.78 -14.77
C ALA A 142 7.98 4.24 -14.15
N ALA A 143 8.23 5.54 -14.04
CA ALA A 143 9.42 6.09 -13.38
C ALA A 143 9.33 6.04 -11.84
N LEU A 144 8.18 5.73 -11.24
CA LEU A 144 8.05 5.62 -9.79
C LEU A 144 8.60 4.29 -9.27
N GLY A 145 9.83 4.27 -8.79
CA GLY A 145 10.44 3.09 -8.14
C GLY A 145 9.56 2.42 -7.07
N PRO A 146 8.86 3.16 -6.18
CA PRO A 146 7.95 2.56 -5.21
C PRO A 146 6.80 1.74 -5.80
N LEU A 147 6.35 2.05 -7.04
CA LEU A 147 5.33 1.25 -7.72
C LEU A 147 5.86 -0.16 -8.01
N TRP A 148 7.05 -0.24 -8.60
CA TRP A 148 7.70 -1.49 -8.95
C TRP A 148 8.06 -2.32 -7.73
N PHE A 149 8.61 -1.67 -6.70
CA PHE A 149 8.91 -2.34 -5.44
C PHE A 149 7.63 -2.86 -4.77
N SER A 150 6.54 -2.08 -4.78
CA SER A 150 5.25 -2.55 -4.26
C SER A 150 4.69 -3.72 -5.08
N ALA A 151 4.91 -3.75 -6.39
CA ALA A 151 4.49 -4.86 -7.23
C ALA A 151 5.28 -6.13 -6.89
N TYR A 152 6.60 -6.02 -6.74
CA TYR A 152 7.46 -7.13 -6.33
C TYR A 152 7.07 -7.69 -4.96
N GLU A 153 6.81 -6.81 -3.99
CA GLU A 153 6.39 -7.22 -2.64
C GLU A 153 4.94 -7.77 -2.63
N GLY A 154 4.17 -7.62 -3.72
CA GLY A 154 2.73 -7.91 -3.74
C GLY A 154 1.96 -7.06 -2.71
N GLN A 155 2.40 -5.82 -2.51
CA GLN A 155 1.92 -4.92 -1.46
C GLN A 155 0.47 -4.47 -1.66
N VAL A 156 -0.30 -4.51 -0.57
CA VAL A 156 -1.64 -3.91 -0.48
C VAL A 156 -1.66 -2.40 -0.72
N THR A 157 -0.49 -1.76 -0.62
CA THR A 157 -0.29 -0.34 -0.91
C THR A 157 -0.79 0.04 -2.31
N ILE A 158 -0.66 -0.85 -3.30
CA ILE A 158 -1.16 -0.61 -4.66
C ILE A 158 -2.67 -0.40 -4.64
N LEU A 159 -3.40 -1.24 -3.91
CA LEU A 159 -4.86 -1.12 -3.75
C LEU A 159 -5.24 0.14 -2.96
N ALA A 160 -4.46 0.51 -1.96
CA ALA A 160 -4.68 1.75 -1.21
C ALA A 160 -4.53 2.99 -2.13
N VAL A 161 -3.48 3.05 -2.95
CA VAL A 161 -3.28 4.14 -3.93
C VAL A 161 -4.42 4.16 -4.96
N ALA A 162 -4.82 3.00 -5.47
CA ALA A 162 -5.95 2.90 -6.40
C ALA A 162 -7.26 3.40 -5.77
N GLY A 163 -7.54 3.01 -4.53
CA GLY A 163 -8.70 3.47 -3.76
C GLY A 163 -8.67 4.99 -3.53
N VAL A 164 -7.51 5.55 -3.18
CA VAL A 164 -7.35 7.02 -3.03
C VAL A 164 -7.61 7.74 -4.34
N LEU A 165 -7.01 7.31 -5.45
CA LEU A 165 -7.20 7.93 -6.77
C LEU A 165 -8.66 7.87 -7.24
N ALA A 166 -9.26 6.68 -7.22
CA ALA A 166 -10.63 6.48 -7.68
C ALA A 166 -11.63 7.16 -6.74
N GLY A 167 -11.43 7.05 -5.44
CA GLY A 167 -12.25 7.68 -4.41
C GLY A 167 -12.24 9.20 -4.53
N TRP A 168 -11.05 9.82 -4.58
CA TRP A 168 -10.90 11.25 -4.80
C TRP A 168 -11.60 11.71 -6.08
N ARG A 169 -11.38 11.00 -7.19
CA ARG A 169 -12.00 11.33 -8.47
C ARG A 169 -13.52 11.19 -8.46
N MET A 170 -14.07 10.26 -7.67
CA MET A 170 -15.51 10.15 -7.45
C MET A 170 -16.07 11.32 -6.63
N LEU A 171 -15.34 11.78 -5.62
CA LEU A 171 -15.73 12.97 -4.85
C LEU A 171 -15.74 14.24 -5.73
N GLU A 172 -14.74 14.41 -6.60
CA GLU A 172 -14.73 15.48 -7.62
C GLU A 172 -15.96 15.41 -8.54
N SER A 173 -16.43 14.20 -8.83
CA SER A 173 -17.63 13.93 -9.64
C SER A 173 -18.94 13.95 -8.84
N ARG A 174 -18.96 14.47 -7.60
CA ARG A 174 -20.15 14.55 -6.73
C ARG A 174 -20.79 13.20 -6.37
N ARG A 175 -20.06 12.09 -6.52
CA ARG A 175 -20.50 10.75 -6.13
C ARG A 175 -20.03 10.43 -4.72
N ASP A 176 -20.42 11.27 -3.77
CA ASP A 176 -19.78 11.36 -2.46
C ASP A 176 -19.79 10.03 -1.69
N PHE A 177 -20.94 9.37 -1.58
CA PHE A 177 -21.05 8.09 -0.86
C PHE A 177 -20.16 7.01 -1.48
N LEU A 178 -20.22 6.82 -2.80
CA LEU A 178 -19.37 5.85 -3.48
C LEU A 178 -17.89 6.21 -3.37
N GLY A 179 -17.55 7.51 -3.47
CA GLY A 179 -16.17 7.97 -3.29
C GLY A 179 -15.66 7.64 -1.89
N GLY A 180 -16.45 7.90 -0.86
CA GLY A 180 -16.15 7.48 0.51
C GLY A 180 -15.97 5.98 0.69
N ALA A 181 -16.88 5.18 0.12
CA ALA A 181 -16.81 3.72 0.18
C ALA A 181 -15.53 3.18 -0.50
N ILE A 182 -15.16 3.72 -1.66
CA ILE A 182 -13.92 3.33 -2.36
C ILE A 182 -12.67 3.79 -1.59
N LEU A 183 -12.71 4.96 -0.94
CA LEU A 183 -11.62 5.41 -0.08
C LEU A 183 -11.33 4.45 1.09
N ALA A 184 -12.34 3.73 1.58
CA ALA A 184 -12.16 2.76 2.65
C ALA A 184 -11.30 1.54 2.25
N VAL A 185 -11.08 1.27 0.95
CA VAL A 185 -10.13 0.23 0.49
C VAL A 185 -8.73 0.48 1.04
N ALA A 186 -8.36 1.74 1.26
CA ALA A 186 -7.06 2.08 1.82
C ALA A 186 -6.88 1.64 3.30
N LEU A 187 -7.95 1.20 3.97
CA LEU A 187 -7.88 0.61 5.32
C LEU A 187 -7.10 -0.71 5.38
N PHE A 188 -6.81 -1.36 4.24
CA PHE A 188 -5.81 -2.44 4.22
C PHE A 188 -4.44 -1.98 4.71
N LYS A 189 -4.17 -0.67 4.66
CA LYS A 189 -2.96 -0.05 5.19
C LYS A 189 -3.35 1.16 6.04
N PRO A 190 -3.91 0.95 7.25
CA PRO A 190 -4.71 1.94 7.96
C PRO A 190 -3.93 3.22 8.31
N TYR A 191 -2.63 3.10 8.58
CA TYR A 191 -1.77 4.25 8.87
C TYR A 191 -1.59 5.20 7.68
N LEU A 192 -1.82 4.77 6.44
CA LEU A 192 -1.80 5.66 5.27
C LEU A 192 -3.04 6.57 5.18
N VAL A 193 -4.14 6.19 5.84
CA VAL A 193 -5.43 6.87 5.70
C VAL A 193 -6.10 7.18 7.03
N LEU A 194 -5.34 7.14 8.13
CA LEU A 194 -5.84 7.41 9.47
C LEU A 194 -6.52 8.79 9.58
N LEU A 195 -5.97 9.78 8.86
CA LEU A 195 -6.50 11.15 8.85
C LEU A 195 -7.64 11.36 7.85
N LEU A 196 -7.93 10.38 6.99
CA LEU A 196 -8.90 10.55 5.92
C LEU A 196 -10.35 10.73 6.42
N PRO A 197 -10.85 9.97 7.42
CA PRO A 197 -12.18 10.21 7.98
C PRO A 197 -12.29 11.60 8.63
N LEU A 198 -11.22 12.04 9.30
CA LEU A 198 -11.15 13.36 9.91
C LEU A 198 -11.18 14.46 8.84
N ALA A 199 -10.43 14.29 7.74
CA ALA A 199 -10.46 15.21 6.61
C ALA A 199 -11.86 15.29 5.96
N LEU A 200 -12.55 14.15 5.81
CA LEU A 200 -13.93 14.12 5.31
C LEU A 200 -14.92 14.83 6.26
N LEU A 201 -14.73 14.66 7.57
CA LEU A 201 -15.52 15.32 8.60
C LEU A 201 -15.32 16.84 8.59
N ILE A 202 -14.07 17.30 8.66
CA ILE A 202 -13.72 18.73 8.68
C ILE A 202 -14.14 19.43 7.38
N SER A 203 -14.03 18.74 6.23
CA SER A 203 -14.49 19.26 4.94
C SER A 203 -16.02 19.24 4.76
N GLY A 204 -16.78 18.81 5.77
CA GLY A 204 -18.25 18.75 5.73
C GLY A 204 -18.81 17.70 4.76
N ARG A 205 -17.99 16.74 4.31
CA ARG A 205 -18.38 15.71 3.32
C ARG A 205 -19.08 14.52 3.98
N THR A 206 -20.21 14.79 4.63
CA THR A 206 -20.97 13.80 5.43
C THR A 206 -21.35 12.55 4.65
N ARG A 207 -21.81 12.68 3.39
CA ARG A 207 -22.15 11.53 2.54
C ARG A 207 -20.94 10.64 2.24
N ALA A 208 -19.77 11.22 2.03
CA ALA A 208 -18.54 10.47 1.83
C ALA A 208 -18.08 9.80 3.13
N LEU A 209 -18.18 10.50 4.25
CA LEU A 209 -17.91 9.90 5.56
C LEU A 209 -18.82 8.67 5.81
N LEU A 210 -20.12 8.78 5.51
CA LEU A 210 -21.05 7.64 5.63
C LEU A 210 -20.64 6.45 4.76
N GLY A 211 -20.26 6.69 3.51
CA GLY A 211 -19.79 5.62 2.62
C GLY A 211 -18.51 4.96 3.13
N PHE A 212 -17.56 5.76 3.62
CA PHE A 212 -16.32 5.27 4.23
C PHE A 212 -16.62 4.41 5.47
N THR A 213 -17.40 4.97 6.40
CA THR A 213 -17.75 4.31 7.66
C THR A 213 -18.57 3.04 7.44
N ALA A 214 -19.43 2.98 6.42
CA ALA A 214 -20.18 1.77 6.09
C ALA A 214 -19.25 0.60 5.74
N VAL A 215 -18.28 0.82 4.85
CA VAL A 215 -17.30 -0.21 4.47
C VAL A 215 -16.39 -0.56 5.65
N ALA A 216 -15.92 0.45 6.40
CA ALA A 216 -15.10 0.24 7.58
C ALA A 216 -15.83 -0.59 8.64
N LEU A 217 -17.13 -0.35 8.85
CA LEU A 217 -17.97 -1.09 9.80
C LEU A 217 -18.17 -2.53 9.36
N VAL A 218 -18.44 -2.78 8.08
CA VAL A 218 -18.53 -4.15 7.54
C VAL A 218 -17.23 -4.92 7.78
N ALA A 219 -16.08 -4.30 7.50
CA ALA A 219 -14.79 -4.90 7.79
C ALA A 219 -14.57 -5.15 9.28
N ALA A 220 -14.90 -4.17 10.14
CA ALA A 220 -14.77 -4.28 11.59
C ALA A 220 -15.65 -5.41 12.18
N VAL A 221 -16.91 -5.48 11.78
CA VAL A 221 -17.83 -6.54 12.20
C VAL A 221 -17.33 -7.90 11.69
N GLY A 222 -16.91 -7.98 10.43
CA GLY A 222 -16.28 -9.20 9.89
C GLY A 222 -15.11 -9.66 10.75
N MET A 223 -14.21 -8.74 11.13
CA MET A 223 -13.05 -9.06 11.98
C MET A 223 -13.48 -9.56 13.36
N LEU A 224 -14.45 -8.91 13.99
CA LEU A 224 -14.98 -9.35 15.30
C LEU A 224 -15.57 -10.76 15.23
N LEU A 225 -16.32 -11.05 14.16
CA LEU A 225 -16.98 -12.34 13.96
C LEU A 225 -15.99 -13.47 13.62
N THR A 226 -14.92 -13.19 12.87
CA THR A 226 -13.98 -14.23 12.42
C THR A 226 -12.81 -14.42 13.37
N LEU A 227 -12.32 -13.35 14.00
CA LEU A 227 -11.12 -13.41 14.84
C LEU A 227 -11.43 -13.86 16.26
N HIS A 228 -12.63 -13.56 16.75
CA HIS A 228 -13.00 -13.69 18.17
C HIS A 228 -12.06 -12.85 19.09
N PRO A 229 -12.33 -12.74 20.39
CA PRO A 229 -11.41 -12.07 21.32
C PRO A 229 -9.98 -12.65 21.27
N ASP A 230 -9.84 -13.96 21.07
CA ASP A 230 -8.54 -14.65 21.08
C ASP A 230 -7.63 -14.22 19.91
N GLY A 231 -8.19 -14.09 18.69
CA GLY A 231 -7.43 -13.62 17.53
C GLY A 231 -7.03 -12.15 17.67
N ILE A 232 -7.89 -11.32 18.26
CA ILE A 232 -7.57 -9.90 18.55
C ILE A 232 -6.46 -9.81 19.59
N GLN A 233 -6.53 -10.61 20.66
CA GLN A 233 -5.48 -10.68 21.67
C GLN A 233 -4.15 -11.15 21.06
N SER A 234 -4.18 -12.14 20.17
CA SER A 234 -2.99 -12.62 19.45
C SER A 234 -2.38 -11.54 18.56
N TYR A 235 -3.22 -10.75 17.87
CA TYR A 235 -2.75 -9.59 17.10
C TYR A 235 -2.08 -8.54 17.98
N VAL A 236 -2.71 -8.18 19.10
CA VAL A 236 -2.15 -7.21 20.06
C VAL A 236 -0.84 -7.72 20.66
N ALA A 237 -0.77 -9.00 21.02
CA ALA A 237 0.45 -9.62 21.52
C ALA A 237 1.58 -9.58 20.49
N THR A 238 1.27 -9.79 19.20
CA THR A 238 2.22 -9.68 18.10
C THR A 238 2.72 -8.24 17.91
N LEU A 239 1.83 -7.25 18.02
CA LEU A 239 2.18 -5.82 17.92
C LEU A 239 3.07 -5.32 19.07
N LEU A 240 2.82 -5.82 20.29
CA LEU A 240 3.56 -5.44 21.49
C LEU A 240 4.81 -6.30 21.72
N GLY A 241 4.95 -7.40 20.96
CA GLY A 241 6.08 -8.30 21.04
C GLY A 241 7.38 -7.67 20.50
N PRO A 242 8.54 -8.27 20.80
CA PRO A 242 9.81 -7.85 20.24
C PRO A 242 9.77 -7.90 18.71
N GLN A 243 10.10 -6.78 18.07
CA GLN A 243 10.18 -6.71 16.62
C GLN A 243 11.39 -7.48 16.10
N ALA A 244 11.24 -8.17 14.97
CA ALA A 244 12.37 -8.87 14.36
C ALA A 244 13.44 -7.84 13.93
N PRO A 245 14.73 -8.22 13.89
CA PRO A 245 15.78 -7.31 13.41
C PRO A 245 15.50 -6.73 12.02
N GLY A 246 14.85 -7.50 11.14
CA GLY A 246 14.44 -7.04 9.81
C GLY A 246 13.45 -5.86 9.84
N ASP A 247 12.57 -5.80 10.83
CA ASP A 247 11.54 -4.76 10.95
C ASP A 247 12.14 -3.42 11.44
N THR A 248 13.26 -3.48 12.17
CA THR A 248 13.93 -2.30 12.72
C THR A 248 15.19 -1.89 11.95
N ALA A 249 15.71 -2.77 11.08
CA ALA A 249 16.99 -2.61 10.37
C ALA A 249 17.10 -1.30 9.60
N LYS A 250 15.99 -0.81 9.00
CA LYS A 250 15.97 0.39 8.16
C LYS A 250 15.39 1.64 8.87
N THR A 251 15.48 1.69 10.20
CA THR A 251 14.97 2.83 10.98
C THR A 251 16.09 3.80 11.36
N LEU A 252 15.77 5.07 11.58
CA LEU A 252 16.72 6.01 12.22
C LEU A 252 17.23 5.45 13.57
N GLY A 253 16.38 4.71 14.29
CA GLY A 253 16.73 4.09 15.56
C GLY A 253 17.80 3.01 15.45
N SER A 254 17.89 2.28 14.34
CA SER A 254 18.94 1.26 14.14
C SER A 254 20.31 1.88 13.86
N ILE A 255 20.34 3.10 13.30
CA ILE A 255 21.58 3.80 12.96
C ILE A 255 22.13 4.60 14.15
N VAL A 256 21.27 5.34 14.85
CA VAL A 256 21.69 6.30 15.88
C VAL A 256 21.13 6.02 17.28
N GLY A 257 20.43 4.89 17.46
CA GLY A 257 19.77 4.51 18.71
C GLY A 257 18.41 5.18 18.90
N ASN A 258 17.50 4.54 19.64
CA ASN A 258 16.17 5.10 19.94
C ASN A 258 16.20 6.09 21.12
N GLY A 259 17.09 7.08 21.08
CA GLY A 259 17.22 8.11 22.11
C GLY A 259 16.25 9.30 21.94
N PRO A 260 16.24 10.26 22.89
CA PRO A 260 15.38 11.45 22.85
C PRO A 260 15.54 12.28 21.57
N ALA A 261 16.73 12.32 21.00
CA ALA A 261 17.01 13.03 19.75
C ALA A 261 16.24 12.45 18.55
N VAL A 262 16.16 11.11 18.42
CA VAL A 262 15.38 10.46 17.36
C VAL A 262 13.89 10.71 17.55
N LEU A 263 13.41 10.72 18.80
CA LEU A 263 12.03 11.06 19.10
C LEU A 263 11.71 12.51 18.68
N ALA A 264 12.60 13.45 19.01
CA ALA A 264 12.46 14.84 18.60
C ALA A 264 12.40 14.99 17.07
N VAL A 265 13.27 14.29 16.34
CA VAL A 265 13.24 14.27 14.87
C VAL A 265 11.91 13.71 14.35
N ARG A 266 11.43 12.58 14.89
CA ARG A 266 10.12 12.00 14.49
C ARG A 266 8.98 12.99 14.73
N ILE A 267 8.94 13.64 15.89
CA ILE A 267 7.94 14.65 16.24
C ILE A 267 8.00 15.85 15.29
N LEU A 268 9.21 16.37 15.01
CA LEU A 268 9.42 17.49 14.10
C LEU A 268 8.96 17.15 12.67
N VAL A 269 9.25 15.94 12.18
CA VAL A 269 8.78 15.48 10.87
C VAL A 269 7.25 15.43 10.83
N VAL A 270 6.60 14.92 11.87
CA VAL A 270 5.13 14.90 11.96
C VAL A 270 4.55 16.32 11.91
N PHE A 271 5.08 17.25 12.69
CA PHE A 271 4.64 18.65 12.66
C PHE A 271 4.90 19.32 11.31
N ALA A 272 6.04 19.07 10.68
CA ALA A 272 6.36 19.61 9.36
C ALA A 272 5.38 19.11 8.29
N VAL A 273 5.04 17.81 8.31
CA VAL A 273 4.04 17.23 7.40
C VAL A 273 2.66 17.86 7.64
N ILE A 274 2.25 18.02 8.90
CA ILE A 274 0.97 18.64 9.24
C ILE A 274 0.92 20.11 8.81
N ALA A 275 2.02 20.86 8.95
CA ALA A 275 2.06 22.28 8.59
C ALA A 275 2.01 22.57 7.08
N ILE A 276 2.38 21.58 6.25
CA ILE A 276 2.37 21.70 4.78
C ILE A 276 1.04 21.20 4.19
N ALA A 277 0.33 20.31 4.90
CA ALA A 277 -0.95 19.74 4.50
C ALA A 277 -2.11 20.74 4.66
#